data_AF-A0A1Z8TQN4-F1
#
_entry.id   AF-A0A1Z8TQN4-F1
#
_cell.length_a   1.000
_cell.length_b   1.000
_cell.length_c   1.000
_cell.angle_alpha   90.00
_cell.angle_beta   90.00
_cell.angle_gamma   90.00
#
_symmetry.space_group_name_H-M   'P 1'
#
loop_
_entity.id
_entity.type
_entity.pdbx_description
1 polymer ?
#
loop_
_entity_poly.entity_id
_entity_poly.type
_entity_poly.pdbx_seq_one_letter_code
_entity_poly.pdbx_strand_id
1 'polypeptide(L)'
;MNKGVEMLKNKKQFYITELEMSDDGDGLEFYSDHSGPFTLSKARKIMEKMFKSRSGNNFYNLTIRGPRHMNGYGHNTEFYSHREDR
;
A
#
# COMPACT_ATOMS: atom_id res chain seq x y z
N MET A 1 -5.58 25.53 -8.79
CA MET A 1 -6.43 24.35 -9.02
C MET A 1 -5.58 23.10 -8.83
N ASN A 2 -5.53 22.52 -7.63
CA ASN A 2 -4.87 21.22 -7.45
C ASN A 2 -5.88 20.14 -7.79
N LYS A 3 -5.69 19.48 -8.94
CA LYS A 3 -6.43 18.28 -9.32
C LYS A 3 -6.11 17.21 -8.28
N GLY A 4 -6.97 17.11 -7.26
CA GLY A 4 -6.95 16.02 -6.29
C GLY A 4 -6.92 14.70 -7.06
N VAL A 5 -6.04 13.81 -6.64
CA VAL A 5 -5.76 12.53 -7.27
C VAL A 5 -7.08 11.79 -7.45
N GLU A 6 -7.53 11.67 -8.71
CA GLU A 6 -8.74 10.94 -9.04
C GLU A 6 -8.49 9.46 -8.72
N MET A 7 -8.94 8.99 -7.56
CA MET A 7 -8.83 7.57 -7.21
C MET A 7 -9.56 6.74 -8.26
N LEU A 8 -8.79 6.03 -9.08
CA LEU A 8 -9.26 5.18 -10.18
C LEU A 8 -9.96 3.94 -9.61
N LYS A 9 -11.19 4.11 -9.13
CA LYS A 9 -11.97 3.09 -8.39
C LYS A 9 -12.10 1.73 -9.09
N ASN A 10 -11.85 1.66 -10.41
CA ASN A 10 -12.14 0.48 -11.22
C ASN A 10 -10.96 -0.01 -12.10
N LYS A 11 -9.76 0.57 -11.99
CA LYS A 11 -8.59 0.08 -12.74
C LYS A 11 -7.74 -0.86 -11.89
N LYS A 12 -7.35 -2.01 -12.45
CA LYS A 12 -6.42 -2.95 -11.81
C LYS A 12 -4.99 -2.41 -11.91
N GLN A 13 -4.51 -1.73 -10.88
CA GLN A 13 -3.20 -1.08 -10.85
C GLN A 13 -2.52 -1.12 -9.47
N PHE A 14 -3.11 -1.86 -8.51
CA PHE A 14 -2.66 -1.90 -7.13
C PHE A 14 -2.05 -3.27 -6.81
N TYR A 15 -0.98 -3.27 -6.03
CA TYR A 15 -0.21 -4.45 -5.67
C TYR A 15 -0.13 -4.56 -4.14
N ILE A 16 -0.07 -5.79 -3.62
CA ILE A 16 0.35 -6.05 -2.25
C ILE A 16 1.87 -6.14 -2.28
N THR A 17 2.50 -5.29 -1.50
CA THR A 17 3.94 -5.04 -1.58
C THR A 17 4.53 -5.20 -0.19
N GLU A 18 5.66 -5.90 -0.09
CA GLU A 18 6.48 -5.94 1.11
C GLU A 18 7.53 -4.84 1.04
N LEU A 19 7.70 -4.14 2.16
CA LEU A 19 8.67 -3.10 2.41
C LEU A 19 9.78 -3.69 3.26
N GLU A 20 11.01 -3.63 2.79
CA GLU A 20 12.18 -4.00 3.57
C GLU A 20 12.87 -2.73 4.07
N MET A 21 12.90 -2.59 5.39
CA MET A 21 13.55 -1.48 6.06
C MET A 21 15.01 -1.83 6.30
N SER A 22 15.89 -0.84 6.20
CA SER A 22 17.31 -1.00 6.52
C SER A 22 17.49 -1.51 7.94
N ASP A 23 18.40 -2.46 8.11
CA ASP A 23 18.82 -2.92 9.44
C ASP A 23 19.43 -1.77 10.28
N ASP A 24 19.98 -0.75 9.62
CA ASP A 24 20.59 0.43 10.26
C ASP A 24 19.57 1.54 10.64
N GLY A 25 18.28 1.35 10.34
CA GLY A 25 17.21 2.29 10.69
C GLY A 25 17.10 3.56 9.83
N ASP A 26 17.87 3.66 8.75
CA ASP A 26 17.91 4.79 7.81
C ASP A 26 16.71 4.86 6.83
N GLY A 27 15.82 3.87 6.85
CA GLY A 27 14.51 3.94 6.20
C GLY A 27 14.21 2.74 5.31
N LEU A 28 13.34 2.95 4.30
CA LEU A 28 12.99 1.92 3.32
C LEU A 28 14.17 1.69 2.37
N GLU A 29 14.70 0.46 2.32
CA GLU A 29 15.76 0.10 1.38
C GLU A 29 15.20 -0.41 0.07
N PHE A 30 14.24 -1.33 0.13
CA PHE A 30 13.64 -1.90 -1.06
C PHE A 30 12.22 -2.37 -0.83
N TYR A 31 11.54 -2.69 -1.93
CA TYR A 31 10.19 -3.24 -1.88
C TYR A 31 9.97 -4.27 -2.97
N SER A 32 9.09 -5.23 -2.68
CA SER A 32 8.78 -6.37 -3.56
C SER A 32 7.27 -6.55 -3.69
N ASP A 33 6.76 -6.60 -4.92
CA ASP A 33 5.34 -6.85 -5.18
C ASP A 33 5.06 -8.36 -5.11
N HIS A 34 4.29 -8.79 -4.10
CA HIS A 34 3.92 -10.20 -3.88
C HIS A 34 2.65 -10.61 -4.62
N SER A 35 1.72 -9.69 -4.84
CA SER A 35 0.49 -10.00 -5.57
C SER A 35 -0.17 -8.77 -6.19
N GLY A 36 -0.96 -9.00 -7.25
CA GLY A 36 -1.60 -7.95 -8.05
C GLY A 36 -1.51 -8.27 -9.55
N PRO A 37 -1.92 -7.34 -10.44
CA PRO A 37 -2.60 -6.09 -10.14
C PRO A 37 -4.07 -6.29 -9.75
N PHE A 38 -4.54 -5.48 -8.81
CA PHE A 38 -5.91 -5.45 -8.29
C PHE A 38 -6.52 -4.05 -8.39
N THR A 39 -7.84 -3.96 -8.23
CA THR A 39 -8.47 -2.68 -7.87
C THR A 39 -8.11 -2.35 -6.41
N LEU A 40 -8.10 -1.06 -6.06
CA LEU A 40 -7.79 -0.62 -4.68
C LEU A 40 -8.72 -1.30 -3.66
N SER A 41 -10.01 -1.42 -3.98
CA SER A 41 -11.01 -2.10 -3.12
C SER A 41 -10.65 -3.58 -2.88
N LYS A 42 -10.18 -4.29 -3.92
CA LYS A 42 -9.77 -5.70 -3.77
C LYS A 42 -8.47 -5.81 -2.97
N ALA A 43 -7.48 -4.94 -3.22
CA ALA A 43 -6.23 -4.91 -2.45
C ALA A 43 -6.49 -4.67 -0.95
N ARG A 44 -7.34 -3.68 -0.60
CA ARG A 44 -7.76 -3.42 0.79
C ARG A 44 -8.42 -4.64 1.45
N LYS A 45 -9.32 -5.34 0.74
CA LYS A 45 -9.95 -6.58 1.24
C LYS A 45 -8.97 -7.73 1.47
N ILE A 46 -7.95 -7.86 0.62
CA ILE A 46 -6.90 -8.89 0.79
C ILE A 46 -6.07 -8.58 2.03
N MET A 47 -5.59 -7.34 2.18
CA MET A 47 -4.85 -6.89 3.37
C MET A 47 -5.65 -7.11 4.65
N GLU A 48 -6.94 -6.73 4.66
CA GLU A 48 -7.82 -6.93 5.82
C GLU A 48 -7.93 -8.41 6.21
N LYS A 49 -8.03 -9.32 5.23
CA LYS A 49 -8.06 -10.77 5.49
C LYS A 49 -6.73 -11.27 6.04
N MET A 50 -5.60 -10.82 5.48
CA MET A 50 -4.26 -11.18 5.94
C MET A 50 -4.05 -10.77 7.40
N PHE A 51 -4.39 -9.53 7.77
CA PHE A 51 -4.29 -9.07 9.16
C PHE A 51 -5.20 -9.85 10.13
N LYS A 52 -6.37 -10.30 9.66
CA LYS A 52 -7.33 -11.08 10.47
C LYS A 52 -6.94 -12.55 10.63
N SER A 53 -6.13 -13.12 9.73
CA SER A 53 -5.90 -14.57 9.68
C SER A 53 -4.91 -15.12 10.71
N ARG A 54 -4.39 -14.32 11.65
CA ARG A 54 -3.45 -14.75 12.73
C ARG A 54 -2.27 -15.62 12.25
N SER A 55 -1.83 -15.50 10.99
CA SER A 55 -0.64 -16.24 10.52
C SER A 55 0.61 -15.49 10.96
N GLY A 56 1.71 -16.21 11.18
CA GLY A 56 3.01 -15.66 11.58
C GLY A 56 3.72 -14.84 10.48
N ASN A 57 2.97 -14.21 9.58
CA ASN A 57 3.52 -13.31 8.57
C ASN A 57 3.85 -11.98 9.25
N ASN A 58 5.00 -11.40 8.92
CA ASN A 58 5.41 -10.08 9.42
C ASN A 58 4.60 -8.98 8.72
N PHE A 59 3.36 -8.82 9.16
CA PHE A 59 2.37 -7.89 8.60
C PHE A 59 2.79 -6.42 8.65
N TYR A 60 3.75 -6.06 9.50
CA TYR A 60 4.23 -4.68 9.66
C TYR A 60 4.96 -4.16 8.41
N ASN A 61 5.44 -5.07 7.57
CA ASN A 61 6.18 -4.74 6.36
C ASN A 61 5.27 -4.72 5.11
N LEU A 62 3.98 -5.06 5.22
CA LEU A 62 3.10 -5.14 4.05
C LEU A 62 2.30 -3.85 3.84
N THR A 63 2.27 -3.38 2.59
CA THR A 63 1.54 -2.19 2.14
C THR A 63 0.83 -2.42 0.80
N ILE A 64 0.04 -1.44 0.35
CA ILE A 64 -0.55 -1.43 -0.98
C ILE A 64 0.21 -0.42 -1.84
N ARG A 65 0.88 -0.87 -2.90
CA ARG A 65 1.50 0.01 -3.89
C ARG A 65 0.55 0.30 -5.04
N GLY A 66 0.53 1.53 -5.53
CA GLY A 66 -0.28 1.94 -6.68
C GLY A 66 0.28 3.18 -7.36
N PRO A 67 -0.53 3.88 -8.17
CA PRO A 67 -0.13 5.16 -8.76
C PRO A 67 0.33 6.18 -7.71
N ARG A 68 1.29 7.06 -8.06
CA ARG A 68 1.70 8.15 -7.17
C ARG A 68 0.52 9.03 -6.78
N HIS A 69 0.45 9.38 -5.51
CA HIS A 69 -0.54 10.28 -4.94
C HIS A 69 0.06 11.11 -3.79
N MET A 70 -0.63 12.17 -3.39
CA MET A 70 -0.32 12.92 -2.17
C MET A 70 -1.04 12.27 -0.99
N ASN A 71 -0.31 11.86 0.04
CA ASN A 71 -0.90 11.26 1.24
C ASN A 71 -1.49 12.30 2.20
N GLY A 72 -2.07 11.83 3.31
CA GLY A 72 -2.67 12.70 4.35
C GLY A 72 -1.69 13.63 5.06
N TYR A 73 -0.38 13.44 4.86
CA TYR A 73 0.70 14.22 5.45
C TYR A 73 1.35 15.21 4.46
N GLY A 74 0.84 15.29 3.23
CA GLY A 74 1.37 16.20 2.20
C GLY A 74 2.60 15.70 1.46
N HIS A 75 2.94 14.41 1.57
CA HIS A 75 4.05 13.80 0.84
C HIS A 75 3.54 13.03 -0.39
N ASN A 76 4.29 13.12 -1.50
CA ASN A 76 4.03 12.28 -2.67
C ASN A 76 4.56 10.87 -2.41
N THR A 77 3.69 9.86 -2.55
CA THR A 77 4.00 8.46 -2.28
C THR A 77 3.26 7.54 -3.25
N GLU A 78 3.81 6.35 -3.46
CA GLU A 78 3.16 5.25 -4.20
C GLU A 78 2.45 4.28 -3.26
N PHE A 79 2.63 4.46 -1.95
CA PHE A 79 2.15 3.56 -0.92
C PHE A 79 0.86 4.08 -0.30
N TYR A 80 -0.16 3.25 -0.35
CA TYR A 80 -1.48 3.50 0.19
C TYR A 80 -1.62 2.75 1.52
N SER A 81 -1.94 3.48 2.59
CA SER A 81 -2.25 2.83 3.86
C SER A 81 -3.55 2.03 3.80
N HIS A 82 -3.62 0.94 4.57
CA HIS A 82 -4.88 0.24 4.84
C HIS A 82 -5.84 1.09 5.70
N ARG A 83 -5.34 2.16 6.35
CA ARG A 83 -6.10 3.06 7.24
C ARG A 83 -6.38 4.44 6.65
N GLU A 84 -5.69 4.85 5.58
CA GLU A 84 -5.95 6.13 4.91
C GLU A 84 -7.21 6.01 4.03
N ASP A 85 -8.36 6.06 4.70
CA ASP A 85 -9.67 6.51 4.24
C ASP A 85 -10.66 6.37 5.42
N ARG A 86 -10.68 7.38 6.30
CA ARG A 86 -11.86 7.73 7.10
C ARG A 86 -11.99 9.23 7.13
#